data_AF-A0A7J6WZ25-F1
#
_entry.id   AF-A0A7J6WZ25-F1
#
_cell.length_a   1.000
_cell.length_b   1.000
_cell.length_c   1.000
_cell.angle_alpha   90.00
_cell.angle_beta   90.00
_cell.angle_gamma   90.00
#
_symmetry.space_group_name_H-M   'P 1'
#
loop_
_entity.id
_entity.type
_entity.pdbx_description
1 polymer ?
#
loop_
_entity_poly.entity_id
_entity_poly.type
_entity_poly.pdbx_seq_one_letter_code
_entity_poly.pdbx_strand_id
1 'polypeptide(L)'
;MSSISVDENMCMKLSKHLLVWAEEQTYWIASRFLMLGFELDLYSSSEYCMVYWFIYVVLIKLSEKAQLKLVTSNDAVKRKAKKRRDLSKDVTRDTQIPPSILLLQCYICLSEGLTMMLAALRNECNKFQRMNYFNTEEEIFNQHFDLLQRAHVPDNISYHLFKESTTNVHFSTLVKYNHFKDAQRIAKELRSSFFDDPNKLAELRQIEQIAEHNRVALNIISQVGSKDSSLKVTFEFSYHPCYAVAVVKRA
;
A
#
# COMPACT_ATOMS: atom_id res chain seq x y z
N MET A 1 -42.03 4.86 -26.08
CA MET A 1 -40.92 3.87 -26.14
C MET A 1 -39.53 4.46 -25.91
N SER A 2 -39.29 5.78 -26.01
CA SER A 2 -37.94 6.35 -25.76
C SER A 2 -37.60 6.61 -24.28
N SER A 3 -38.57 6.74 -23.38
CA SER A 3 -38.33 6.99 -21.95
C SER A 3 -37.73 5.80 -21.22
N ILE A 4 -38.13 4.57 -21.58
CA ILE A 4 -37.68 3.31 -20.95
C ILE A 4 -36.17 3.11 -21.18
N SER A 5 -35.68 3.38 -22.39
CA SER A 5 -34.25 3.26 -22.73
C SER A 5 -33.36 4.29 -22.00
N VAL A 6 -33.88 5.46 -21.68
CA VAL A 6 -33.14 6.50 -20.92
C VAL A 6 -33.05 6.13 -19.44
N ASP A 7 -34.11 5.55 -18.87
CA ASP A 7 -34.16 5.10 -17.48
C ASP A 7 -33.26 3.88 -17.23
N GLU A 8 -33.26 2.90 -18.14
CA GLU A 8 -32.34 1.75 -18.10
C GLU A 8 -30.87 2.20 -18.13
N ASN A 9 -30.54 3.19 -18.96
CA ASN A 9 -29.18 3.74 -19.05
C ASN A 9 -28.77 4.51 -17.78
N MET A 10 -29.73 5.14 -17.09
CA MET A 10 -29.47 5.79 -15.79
C MET A 10 -29.27 4.76 -14.68
N CYS A 11 -30.12 3.73 -14.62
CA CYS A 11 -30.03 2.66 -13.65
C CYS A 11 -28.69 1.91 -13.78
N MET A 12 -28.28 1.55 -15.00
CA MET A 12 -26.99 0.91 -15.27
C MET A 12 -25.79 1.77 -14.86
N LYS A 13 -25.86 3.10 -15.00
CA LYS A 13 -24.80 4.00 -14.52
C LYS A 13 -24.76 4.04 -13.01
N LEU A 14 -25.91 4.18 -12.36
CA LEU A 14 -26.00 4.19 -10.90
C LEU A 14 -25.43 2.89 -10.32
N SER A 15 -25.83 1.73 -10.87
CA SER A 15 -25.32 0.42 -10.46
C SER A 15 -23.80 0.34 -10.61
N LYS A 16 -23.22 0.85 -11.70
CA LYS A 16 -21.76 0.90 -11.87
C LYS A 16 -21.07 1.78 -10.84
N HIS A 17 -21.63 2.96 -10.54
CA HIS A 17 -21.08 3.85 -9.51
C HIS A 17 -21.14 3.23 -8.10
N LEU A 18 -22.28 2.60 -7.77
CA LEU A 18 -22.45 1.90 -6.49
C LEU A 18 -21.50 0.71 -6.37
N LEU A 19 -21.30 -0.04 -7.46
CA LEU A 19 -20.35 -1.15 -7.48
C LEU A 19 -18.92 -0.67 -7.22
N VAL A 20 -18.45 0.35 -7.95
CA VAL A 20 -17.09 0.90 -7.75
C VAL A 20 -16.92 1.45 -6.33
N TRP A 21 -17.94 2.12 -5.79
CA TRP A 21 -17.93 2.59 -4.41
C TRP A 21 -17.87 1.44 -3.41
N ALA A 22 -18.69 0.39 -3.59
CA ALA A 22 -18.71 -0.77 -2.72
C ALA A 22 -17.36 -1.50 -2.75
N GLU A 23 -16.78 -1.71 -3.92
CA GLU A 23 -15.44 -2.29 -4.06
C GLU A 23 -14.38 -1.46 -3.34
N GLU A 24 -14.39 -0.13 -3.52
CA GLU A 24 -13.48 0.78 -2.80
C GLU A 24 -13.64 0.64 -1.28
N GLN A 25 -14.88 0.60 -0.77
CA GLN A 25 -15.12 0.40 0.67
C GLN A 25 -14.63 -0.97 1.15
N THR A 26 -14.82 -2.02 0.37
CA THR A 26 -14.33 -3.37 0.68
C THR A 26 -12.82 -3.39 0.83
N TYR A 27 -12.07 -2.73 -0.06
CA TYR A 27 -10.61 -2.63 0.06
C TYR A 27 -10.15 -1.74 1.24
N TRP A 28 -10.90 -0.68 1.58
CA TRP A 28 -10.68 0.08 2.81
C TRP A 28 -10.86 -0.76 4.08
N ILE A 29 -11.88 -1.62 4.10
CA ILE A 29 -12.12 -2.54 5.22
C ILE A 29 -11.00 -3.58 5.29
N ALA A 30 -10.60 -4.16 4.15
CA ALA A 30 -9.52 -5.14 4.10
C ALA A 30 -8.18 -4.55 4.57
N SER A 31 -7.84 -3.32 4.17
CA SER A 31 -6.60 -2.67 4.61
C SER A 31 -6.60 -2.44 6.12
N ARG A 32 -7.71 -1.96 6.68
CA ARG A 32 -7.88 -1.77 8.13
C ARG A 32 -7.86 -3.08 8.90
N PHE A 33 -8.50 -4.13 8.37
CA PHE A 33 -8.49 -5.46 8.97
C PHE A 33 -7.06 -6.00 9.12
N LEU A 34 -6.23 -5.85 8.09
CA LEU A 34 -4.83 -6.27 8.13
C LEU A 34 -4.00 -5.39 9.08
N MET A 35 -4.20 -4.08 9.05
CA MET A 35 -3.50 -3.14 9.94
C MET A 35 -3.82 -3.39 11.42
N LEU A 36 -5.07 -3.73 11.74
CA LEU A 36 -5.51 -4.07 13.09
C LEU A 36 -4.80 -5.30 13.64
N GLY A 37 -4.38 -6.24 12.78
CA GLY A 37 -3.60 -7.39 13.22
C GLY A 37 -2.24 -7.01 13.81
N PHE A 38 -1.63 -5.90 13.39
CA PHE A 38 -0.42 -5.37 14.04
C PHE A 38 -0.74 -4.73 15.39
N GLU A 39 -1.81 -3.93 15.48
CA GLU A 39 -2.22 -3.29 16.73
C GLU A 39 -2.59 -4.29 17.83
N LEU A 40 -3.06 -5.48 17.42
CA LEU A 40 -3.42 -6.58 18.30
C LEU A 40 -2.29 -7.61 18.50
N ASP A 41 -1.08 -7.33 18.01
CA ASP A 41 0.09 -8.22 18.10
C ASP A 41 -0.18 -9.65 17.57
N LEU A 42 -0.98 -9.78 16.51
CA LEU A 42 -1.35 -11.07 15.91
C LEU A 42 -0.29 -11.63 14.95
N TYR A 43 0.70 -10.81 14.59
CA TYR A 43 1.75 -11.17 13.63
C TYR A 43 3.09 -11.29 14.33
N SER A 44 3.79 -12.39 14.07
CA SER A 44 5.20 -12.52 14.44
C SER A 44 6.09 -11.81 13.43
N SER A 45 7.31 -11.45 13.83
CA SER A 45 8.30 -10.83 12.93
C SER A 45 8.63 -11.65 11.69
N SER A 46 8.49 -12.98 11.77
CA SER A 46 8.68 -13.90 10.64
C SER A 46 7.55 -13.83 9.58
N GLU A 47 6.40 -13.24 9.94
CA GLU A 47 5.21 -13.13 9.08
C GLU A 47 5.07 -11.74 8.47
N TYR A 48 5.82 -10.75 8.95
CA TYR A 48 5.72 -9.38 8.46
C TYR A 48 5.86 -9.28 6.93
N CYS A 49 6.72 -10.10 6.32
CA CYS A 49 6.92 -10.09 4.86
C CYS A 49 5.62 -10.38 4.10
N MET A 50 4.90 -11.45 4.46
CA MET A 50 3.64 -11.81 3.78
C MET A 50 2.51 -10.84 4.10
N VAL A 51 2.46 -10.32 5.34
CA VAL A 51 1.42 -9.37 5.76
C VAL A 51 1.60 -8.04 5.05
N TYR A 52 2.81 -7.46 5.02
CA TYR A 52 3.06 -6.24 4.26
C TYR A 52 2.85 -6.42 2.76
N TRP A 53 3.18 -7.59 2.20
CA TRP A 53 2.92 -7.89 0.80
C TRP A 53 1.41 -7.88 0.53
N PHE A 54 0.62 -8.52 1.39
CA PHE A 54 -0.83 -8.56 1.22
C PHE A 54 -1.46 -7.17 1.38
N ILE A 55 -1.00 -6.38 2.37
CA ILE A 55 -1.40 -4.97 2.52
C ILE A 55 -1.05 -4.19 1.24
N TYR A 56 0.15 -4.34 0.70
CA TYR A 56 0.57 -3.70 -0.54
C TYR A 56 -0.41 -4.00 -1.69
N VAL A 57 -0.74 -5.28 -1.92
CA VAL A 57 -1.68 -5.68 -2.97
C VAL A 57 -3.07 -5.07 -2.75
N VAL A 58 -3.58 -5.12 -1.52
CA VAL A 58 -4.87 -4.49 -1.14
C VAL A 58 -4.85 -2.99 -1.41
N LEU A 59 -3.77 -2.28 -1.05
CA LEU A 59 -3.67 -0.84 -1.26
C LEU A 59 -3.56 -0.47 -2.74
N ILE A 60 -2.89 -1.28 -3.57
CA ILE A 60 -2.86 -1.10 -5.03
C ILE A 60 -4.29 -1.17 -5.58
N LYS A 61 -5.05 -2.21 -5.21
CA LYS A 61 -6.46 -2.36 -5.63
C LYS A 61 -7.34 -1.24 -5.12
N LEU A 62 -7.13 -0.80 -3.89
CA LEU A 62 -7.81 0.36 -3.34
C LEU A 62 -7.55 1.63 -4.19
N SER A 63 -6.30 1.85 -4.58
CA SER A 63 -5.89 2.99 -5.40
C SER A 63 -6.51 2.95 -6.80
N GLU A 64 -6.53 1.76 -7.43
CA GLU A 64 -7.22 1.55 -8.72
C GLU A 64 -8.71 1.94 -8.63
N LYS A 65 -9.42 1.50 -7.57
CA LYS A 65 -10.85 1.82 -7.39
C LYS A 65 -11.08 3.31 -7.08
N ALA A 66 -10.23 3.91 -6.24
CA ALA A 66 -10.30 5.34 -5.92
C ALA A 66 -10.10 6.22 -7.18
N GLN A 67 -9.14 5.86 -8.04
CA GLN A 67 -8.90 6.55 -9.31
C GLN A 67 -10.07 6.36 -10.29
N LEU A 68 -10.60 5.14 -10.42
CA LEU A 68 -11.76 4.86 -11.29
C LEU A 68 -13.00 5.66 -10.88
N LYS A 69 -13.24 5.80 -9.58
CA LYS A 69 -14.33 6.64 -9.03
C LYS A 69 -14.17 8.10 -9.42
N LEU A 70 -12.94 8.64 -9.38
CA LEU A 70 -12.64 10.01 -9.79
C LEU A 70 -12.94 10.25 -11.27
N VAL A 71 -12.48 9.35 -12.15
CA VAL A 71 -12.73 9.42 -13.60
C VAL A 71 -14.23 9.42 -13.89
N THR A 72 -14.98 8.52 -13.24
CA THR A 72 -16.42 8.39 -13.48
C THR A 72 -17.21 9.62 -12.98
N SER A 73 -16.73 10.28 -11.91
CA SER A 73 -17.33 11.52 -11.41
C SER A 73 -17.08 12.71 -12.35
N ASN A 74 -15.86 12.86 -12.86
CA ASN A 74 -15.48 13.96 -13.77
C ASN A 74 -16.24 13.89 -15.11
N ASP A 75 -16.52 12.68 -15.60
CA ASP A 75 -17.30 12.43 -16.80
C ASP A 75 -18.76 12.90 -16.68
N ALA A 76 -19.35 12.80 -15.49
CA ALA A 76 -20.68 13.30 -15.20
C ALA A 76 -20.73 14.84 -15.17
N VAL A 77 -19.67 15.49 -14.69
CA VAL A 77 -19.54 16.95 -14.61
C VAL A 77 -19.35 17.56 -16.01
N LYS A 78 -18.47 17.00 -16.85
CA LYS A 78 -18.23 17.47 -18.22
C LYS A 78 -19.50 17.42 -19.10
N ARG A 79 -20.34 16.40 -18.92
CA ARG A 79 -21.62 16.27 -19.66
C ARG A 79 -22.68 17.27 -19.18
N LYS A 80 -22.69 17.65 -17.89
CA LYS A 80 -23.55 18.72 -17.37
C LYS A 80 -23.09 20.11 -17.83
N ALA A 81 -21.77 20.34 -17.91
CA ALA A 81 -21.21 21.59 -18.42
C ALA A 81 -21.54 21.83 -19.90
N LYS A 82 -21.60 20.77 -20.72
CA LYS A 82 -21.99 20.88 -22.15
C LYS A 82 -23.47 21.29 -22.38
N LYS A 83 -24.30 21.32 -21.32
CA LYS A 83 -25.71 21.75 -21.36
C LYS A 83 -25.92 23.19 -20.87
N ARG A 84 -24.88 23.86 -20.33
CA ARG A 84 -24.88 25.31 -20.04
C ARG A 84 -23.90 25.98 -21.01
N ARG A 85 -24.48 26.86 -21.82
CA ARG A 85 -23.96 27.53 -23.02
C ARG A 85 -22.63 28.27 -22.79
N ASP A 86 -21.90 28.44 -23.90
CA ASP A 86 -20.91 29.46 -24.27
C ASP A 86 -20.36 30.41 -23.20
N LEU A 87 -19.05 30.65 -23.30
CA LEU A 87 -18.19 31.62 -22.59
C LEU A 87 -17.40 31.07 -21.39
N SER A 88 -16.21 30.57 -21.65
CA SER A 88 -14.94 31.17 -21.16
C SER A 88 -13.75 30.30 -21.58
N LYS A 89 -12.78 30.96 -22.20
CA LYS A 89 -11.44 30.44 -22.44
C LYS A 89 -10.71 30.28 -21.10
N ASP A 90 -9.75 29.37 -21.14
CA ASP A 90 -8.57 29.30 -20.29
C ASP A 90 -8.74 28.63 -18.91
N VAL A 91 -8.21 27.40 -18.86
CA VAL A 91 -7.16 26.92 -17.95
C VAL A 91 -7.20 25.42 -18.15
N THR A 92 -6.16 24.89 -18.80
CA THR A 92 -5.76 23.48 -18.73
C THR A 92 -5.61 23.15 -17.24
N ARG A 93 -6.70 22.74 -16.59
CA ARG A 93 -6.60 22.07 -15.29
C ARG A 93 -6.02 20.71 -15.59
N ASP A 94 -4.69 20.65 -15.59
CA ASP A 94 -3.98 19.40 -15.39
C ASP A 94 -4.71 18.66 -14.27
N THR A 95 -5.12 17.43 -14.55
CA THR A 95 -5.94 16.65 -13.65
C THR A 95 -5.06 16.24 -12.48
N GLN A 96 -4.87 17.16 -11.53
CA GLN A 96 -3.99 16.96 -10.39
C GLN A 96 -4.55 15.81 -9.56
N ILE A 97 -3.71 14.80 -9.30
CA ILE A 97 -4.10 13.65 -8.50
C ILE A 97 -4.53 14.17 -7.12
N PRO A 98 -5.74 13.80 -6.63
CA PRO A 98 -6.21 14.25 -5.34
C PRO A 98 -5.23 13.92 -4.21
N PRO A 99 -5.04 14.80 -3.22
CA PRO A 99 -4.13 14.57 -2.09
C PRO A 99 -4.39 13.26 -1.33
N SER A 100 -5.65 12.82 -1.23
CA SER A 100 -6.01 11.55 -0.60
C SER A 100 -5.46 10.32 -1.34
N ILE A 101 -5.38 10.37 -2.67
CA ILE A 101 -4.82 9.26 -3.46
C ILE A 101 -3.30 9.28 -3.42
N LEU A 102 -2.68 10.46 -3.36
CA LEU A 102 -1.24 10.57 -3.12
C LEU A 102 -0.87 10.04 -1.72
N LEU A 103 -1.68 10.31 -0.70
CA LEU A 103 -1.47 9.75 0.64
C LEU A 103 -1.55 8.21 0.62
N LEU A 104 -2.51 7.66 -0.12
CA LEU A 104 -2.60 6.22 -0.36
C LEU A 104 -1.33 5.69 -1.07
N GLN A 105 -0.77 6.46 -2.00
CA GLN A 105 0.48 6.11 -2.67
C GLN A 105 1.67 6.05 -1.70
N CYS A 106 1.72 6.91 -0.68
CA CYS A 106 2.73 6.79 0.39
C CYS A 106 2.64 5.43 1.09
N TYR A 107 1.44 4.99 1.45
CA TYR A 107 1.22 3.71 2.11
C TYR A 107 1.56 2.51 1.21
N ILE A 108 1.25 2.60 -0.08
CA ILE A 108 1.69 1.62 -1.09
C ILE A 108 3.22 1.50 -1.07
N CYS A 109 3.93 2.63 -1.19
CA CYS A 109 5.39 2.65 -1.19
C CYS A 109 6.00 2.14 0.12
N LEU A 110 5.40 2.44 1.28
CA LEU A 110 5.86 1.91 2.56
C LEU A 110 5.67 0.38 2.66
N SER A 111 4.48 -0.12 2.31
CA SER A 111 4.18 -1.56 2.34
C SER A 111 5.06 -2.34 1.37
N GLU A 112 5.24 -1.82 0.15
CA GLU A 112 6.13 -2.42 -0.84
C GLU A 112 7.58 -2.40 -0.37
N GLY A 113 8.07 -1.25 0.12
CA GLY A 113 9.43 -1.12 0.63
C GLY A 113 9.74 -2.09 1.77
N LEU A 114 8.83 -2.26 2.72
CA LEU A 114 8.98 -3.21 3.83
C LEU A 114 8.94 -4.66 3.35
N THR A 115 8.00 -4.98 2.46
CA THR A 115 7.91 -6.30 1.83
C THR A 115 9.24 -6.67 1.17
N MET A 116 9.75 -5.77 0.33
CA MET A 116 10.98 -5.98 -0.41
C MET A 116 12.18 -6.09 0.54
N MET A 117 12.29 -5.23 1.55
CA MET A 117 13.38 -5.28 2.53
C MET A 117 13.38 -6.60 3.30
N LEU A 118 12.22 -7.04 3.78
CA LEU A 118 12.07 -8.31 4.50
C LEU A 118 12.36 -9.51 3.61
N ALA A 119 11.93 -9.47 2.34
CA ALA A 119 12.26 -10.49 1.35
C ALA A 119 13.77 -10.58 1.10
N ALA A 120 14.46 -9.44 0.89
CA ALA A 120 15.91 -9.40 0.72
C ALA A 120 16.65 -9.92 1.96
N LEU A 121 16.21 -9.54 3.17
CA LEU A 121 16.75 -10.09 4.42
C LEU A 121 16.58 -11.61 4.47
N ARG A 122 15.41 -12.15 4.13
CA ARG A 122 15.16 -13.59 4.12
C ARG A 122 16.05 -14.32 3.12
N ASN A 123 16.24 -13.74 1.93
CA ASN A 123 16.96 -14.38 0.83
C ASN A 123 18.49 -14.32 1.02
N GLU A 124 19.01 -13.28 1.66
CA GLU A 124 20.45 -13.06 1.78
C GLU A 124 21.01 -13.24 3.20
N CYS A 125 20.18 -13.21 4.24
CA CYS A 125 20.60 -13.33 5.64
C CYS A 125 20.00 -14.58 6.28
N ASN A 126 20.83 -15.61 6.52
CA ASN A 126 20.40 -16.90 7.08
C ASN A 126 19.62 -16.80 8.41
N LYS A 127 19.86 -15.75 9.22
CA LYS A 127 19.14 -15.52 10.49
C LYS A 127 17.63 -15.24 10.30
N PHE A 128 17.23 -14.79 9.11
CA PHE A 128 15.84 -14.48 8.75
C PHE A 128 15.15 -15.63 8.02
N GLN A 129 15.86 -16.71 7.72
CA GLN A 129 15.23 -17.93 7.22
C GLN A 129 14.48 -18.58 8.37
N ARG A 130 13.17 -18.67 8.23
CA ARG A 130 12.28 -19.28 9.23
C ARG A 130 12.59 -20.78 9.32
N MET A 131 12.81 -21.27 10.53
CA MET A 131 12.61 -22.67 10.90
C MET A 131 11.33 -22.74 11.73
N ASN A 132 10.21 -23.07 11.12
CA ASN A 132 9.01 -23.45 11.86
C ASN A 132 8.88 -24.97 11.81
N TYR A 133 8.71 -25.59 12.98
CA TYR A 133 8.66 -27.04 13.13
C TYR A 133 7.26 -27.63 12.90
N PHE A 134 6.21 -26.81 13.00
CA PHE A 134 4.83 -27.29 13.04
C PHE A 134 4.00 -26.92 11.81
N ASN A 135 4.14 -25.68 11.33
CA ASN A 135 3.39 -25.18 10.17
C ASN A 135 4.34 -24.68 9.08
N THR A 136 4.00 -24.97 7.84
CA THR A 136 4.64 -24.41 6.64
C THR A 136 4.31 -22.93 6.46
N GLU A 137 5.12 -22.21 5.68
CA GLU A 137 4.85 -20.81 5.32
C GLU A 137 3.51 -20.66 4.58
N GLU A 138 3.12 -21.67 3.80
CA GLU A 138 1.85 -21.71 3.06
C GLU A 138 0.64 -21.88 3.98
N GLU A 139 0.70 -22.79 4.96
CA GLU A 139 -0.39 -22.96 5.93
C GLU A 139 -0.62 -21.69 6.74
N ILE A 140 0.46 -21.00 7.10
CA ILE A 140 0.40 -19.74 7.83
C ILE A 140 -0.17 -18.63 6.96
N PHE A 141 0.25 -18.56 5.69
CA PHE A 141 -0.35 -17.66 4.71
C PHE A 141 -1.86 -17.89 4.61
N ASN A 142 -2.29 -19.14 4.45
CA ASN A 142 -3.70 -19.47 4.36
C ASN A 142 -4.45 -19.13 5.65
N GLN A 143 -3.90 -19.39 6.83
CA GLN A 143 -4.52 -19.03 8.11
C GLN A 143 -4.73 -17.53 8.28
N HIS A 144 -3.73 -16.71 7.94
CA HIS A 144 -3.81 -15.25 8.09
C HIS A 144 -4.80 -14.63 7.11
N PHE A 145 -4.92 -15.20 5.90
CA PHE A 145 -5.66 -14.58 4.81
C PHE A 145 -6.96 -15.31 4.41
N ASP A 146 -7.33 -16.42 5.07
CA ASP A 146 -8.51 -17.24 4.74
C ASP A 146 -9.80 -16.41 4.63
N LEU A 147 -10.06 -15.51 5.58
CA LEU A 147 -11.27 -14.68 5.56
C LEU A 147 -11.30 -13.76 4.33
N LEU A 148 -10.16 -13.15 3.99
CA LEU A 148 -10.04 -12.26 2.85
C LEU A 148 -10.08 -13.03 1.52
N GLN A 149 -9.48 -14.21 1.46
CA GLN A 149 -9.52 -15.09 0.28
C GLN A 149 -10.94 -15.60 0.02
N ARG A 150 -11.69 -16.01 1.04
CA ARG A 150 -13.11 -16.40 0.90
C ARG A 150 -13.98 -15.24 0.45
N ALA A 151 -13.66 -14.02 0.90
CA ALA A 151 -14.31 -12.80 0.44
C ALA A 151 -13.89 -12.37 -0.97
N HIS A 152 -12.88 -13.02 -1.57
CA HIS A 152 -12.27 -12.65 -2.84
C HIS A 152 -11.68 -11.22 -2.84
N VAL A 153 -10.98 -10.85 -1.75
CA VAL A 153 -10.42 -9.51 -1.56
C VAL A 153 -8.93 -9.58 -1.22
N PRO A 154 -8.01 -9.33 -2.17
CA PRO A 154 -8.23 -9.20 -3.61
C PRO A 154 -8.50 -10.54 -4.32
N ASP A 155 -9.08 -10.48 -5.52
CA ASP A 155 -9.28 -11.65 -6.37
C ASP A 155 -7.94 -12.32 -6.76
N ASN A 156 -7.96 -13.66 -6.89
CA ASN A 156 -6.86 -14.47 -7.41
C ASN A 156 -5.54 -14.38 -6.63
N ILE A 157 -5.59 -14.05 -5.34
CA ILE A 157 -4.40 -14.03 -4.48
C ILE A 157 -4.09 -15.40 -3.89
N SER A 158 -2.84 -15.83 -4.04
CA SER A 158 -2.35 -17.13 -3.58
C SER A 158 -0.95 -17.01 -2.97
N TYR A 159 -0.59 -18.01 -2.17
CA TYR A 159 0.76 -18.14 -1.63
C TYR A 159 1.82 -18.22 -2.74
N HIS A 160 1.49 -18.84 -3.88
CA HIS A 160 2.39 -18.90 -5.03
C HIS A 160 2.78 -17.51 -5.54
N LEU A 161 1.82 -16.58 -5.68
CA LEU A 161 2.09 -15.21 -6.12
C LEU A 161 2.99 -14.46 -5.13
N PHE A 162 2.77 -14.67 -3.83
CA PHE A 162 3.64 -14.12 -2.79
C PHE A 162 5.07 -14.65 -2.94
N LYS A 163 5.24 -15.96 -3.14
CA LYS A 163 6.57 -16.56 -3.34
C LYS A 163 7.25 -16.05 -4.59
N GLU A 164 6.55 -16.01 -5.71
CA GLU A 164 7.06 -15.48 -6.98
C GLU A 164 7.55 -14.03 -6.82
N SER A 165 6.77 -13.20 -6.12
CA SER A 165 7.10 -11.78 -5.89
C SER A 165 8.32 -11.57 -4.98
N THR A 166 8.65 -12.55 -4.12
CA THR A 166 9.61 -12.34 -3.03
C THR A 166 10.86 -13.22 -3.08
N THR A 167 10.90 -14.27 -3.93
CA THR A 167 12.01 -15.25 -3.95
C THR A 167 13.30 -14.68 -4.53
N ASN A 168 13.22 -13.79 -5.52
CA ASN A 168 14.39 -13.26 -6.25
C ASN A 168 14.74 -11.82 -5.86
N VAL A 169 14.30 -11.40 -4.67
CA VAL A 169 14.50 -10.03 -4.19
C VAL A 169 15.86 -9.92 -3.52
N HIS A 170 16.64 -8.90 -3.92
CA HIS A 170 18.01 -8.67 -3.47
C HIS A 170 18.26 -7.20 -3.11
N PHE A 171 19.12 -6.94 -2.13
CA PHE A 171 19.42 -5.57 -1.67
C PHE A 171 19.95 -4.65 -2.77
N SER A 172 20.73 -5.19 -3.70
CA SER A 172 21.26 -4.44 -4.86
C SER A 172 20.14 -3.84 -5.72
N THR A 173 19.03 -4.56 -5.88
CA THR A 173 17.83 -4.08 -6.60
C THR A 173 17.09 -3.02 -5.80
N LEU A 174 16.97 -3.20 -4.49
CA LEU A 174 16.23 -2.29 -3.60
C LEU A 174 16.90 -0.92 -3.47
N VAL A 175 18.24 -0.87 -3.44
CA VAL A 175 18.96 0.41 -3.40
C VAL A 175 18.70 1.21 -4.68
N LYS A 176 18.56 0.54 -5.82
CA LYS A 176 18.22 1.15 -7.11
C LYS A 176 16.75 1.62 -7.17
N TYR A 177 15.82 0.80 -6.68
CA TYR A 177 14.38 1.07 -6.66
C TYR A 177 13.90 1.22 -5.21
N ASN A 178 14.20 2.38 -4.63
CA ASN A 178 13.99 2.62 -3.20
C ASN A 178 12.59 3.20 -2.92
N HIS A 179 11.63 2.33 -2.66
CA HIS A 179 10.25 2.72 -2.37
C HIS A 179 10.13 3.66 -1.14
N PHE A 180 11.01 3.56 -0.16
CA PHE A 180 11.02 4.50 0.98
C PHE A 180 11.37 5.92 0.55
N LYS A 181 12.28 6.09 -0.41
CA LYS A 181 12.60 7.39 -1.00
C LYS A 181 11.39 7.99 -1.71
N ASP A 182 10.63 7.17 -2.44
CA ASP A 182 9.40 7.61 -3.11
C ASP A 182 8.31 8.01 -2.11
N ALA A 183 8.09 7.21 -1.05
CA ALA A 183 7.17 7.56 0.03
C ALA A 183 7.50 8.92 0.67
N GLN A 184 8.78 9.17 0.94
CA GLN A 184 9.23 10.43 1.52
C GLN A 184 9.04 11.62 0.57
N ARG A 185 9.28 11.42 -0.74
CA ARG A 185 9.04 12.46 -1.77
C ARG A 185 7.56 12.85 -1.78
N ILE A 186 6.67 11.87 -1.91
CA ILE A 186 5.22 12.08 -1.99
C ILE A 186 4.71 12.73 -0.69
N ALA A 187 5.17 12.28 0.48
CA ALA A 187 4.76 12.86 1.76
C ALA A 187 5.14 14.36 1.88
N LYS A 188 6.33 14.75 1.40
CA LYS A 188 6.75 16.16 1.37
C LYS A 188 5.88 17.01 0.44
N GLU A 189 5.54 16.48 -0.73
CA GLU A 189 4.64 17.14 -1.70
C GLU A 189 3.24 17.36 -1.10
N LEU A 190 2.78 16.45 -0.24
CA LEU A 190 1.45 16.52 0.37
C LEU A 190 1.32 17.51 1.53
N ARG A 191 2.41 17.97 2.15
CA ARG A 191 2.35 18.83 3.34
C ARG A 191 1.52 20.10 3.13
N SER A 192 1.67 20.75 1.97
CA SER A 192 0.92 21.96 1.64
C SER A 192 -0.57 21.68 1.44
N SER A 193 -0.93 20.47 1.02
CA SER A 193 -2.31 20.08 0.72
C SER A 193 -3.15 19.80 1.97
N PHE A 194 -2.50 19.56 3.12
CA PHE A 194 -3.16 19.24 4.38
C PHE A 194 -2.89 20.28 5.48
N PHE A 195 -2.55 21.52 5.12
CA PHE A 195 -2.21 22.57 6.09
C PHE A 195 -3.28 22.77 7.18
N ASP A 196 -4.56 22.65 6.81
CA ASP A 196 -5.70 22.84 7.73
C ASP A 196 -6.11 21.57 8.50
N ASP A 197 -5.46 20.43 8.24
CA ASP A 197 -5.77 19.15 8.90
C ASP A 197 -4.57 18.66 9.75
N PRO A 198 -4.54 18.98 11.06
CA PRO A 198 -3.42 18.61 11.92
C PRO A 198 -3.25 17.10 12.06
N ASN A 199 -4.31 16.31 11.93
CA ASN A 199 -4.24 14.85 12.01
C ASN A 199 -3.53 14.28 10.77
N LYS A 200 -3.88 14.77 9.58
CA LYS A 200 -3.19 14.41 8.34
C LYS A 200 -1.73 14.86 8.32
N LEU A 201 -1.42 16.03 8.88
CA LEU A 201 -0.03 16.45 9.03
C LEU A 201 0.77 15.56 10.00
N ALA A 202 0.14 15.09 11.09
CA ALA A 202 0.77 14.14 12.01
C ALA A 202 1.03 12.79 11.32
N GLU A 203 0.04 12.27 10.59
CA GLU A 203 0.14 11.05 9.77
C GLU A 203 1.28 11.16 8.74
N LEU A 204 1.39 12.27 8.02
CA LEU A 204 2.49 12.53 7.10
C LEU A 204 3.86 12.56 7.79
N ARG A 205 3.96 13.16 8.98
CA ARG A 205 5.22 13.15 9.75
C ARG A 205 5.62 11.73 10.15
N GLN A 206 4.67 10.89 10.55
CA GLN A 206 4.94 9.49 10.86
C GLN A 206 5.46 8.74 9.63
N ILE A 207 4.79 8.90 8.48
CA ILE A 207 5.22 8.33 7.19
C ILE A 207 6.65 8.76 6.85
N GLU A 208 6.96 10.05 6.96
CA GLU A 208 8.30 10.58 6.69
C GLU A 208 9.37 9.97 7.60
N GLN A 209 9.07 9.81 8.89
CA GLN A 209 10.00 9.19 9.85
C GLN A 209 10.25 7.73 9.50
N ILE A 210 9.20 6.95 9.25
CA ILE A 210 9.31 5.52 8.89
C ILE A 210 10.11 5.36 7.59
N ALA A 211 9.77 6.15 6.57
CA ALA A 211 10.46 6.14 5.30
C ALA A 211 11.94 6.47 5.46
N GLU A 212 12.28 7.51 6.21
CA GLU A 212 13.68 7.92 6.40
C GLU A 212 14.49 6.85 7.14
N HIS A 213 13.97 6.33 8.25
CA HIS A 213 14.69 5.33 9.03
C HIS A 213 14.92 4.05 8.22
N ASN A 214 13.90 3.56 7.52
CA ASN A 214 14.02 2.36 6.69
C ASN A 214 14.93 2.59 5.48
N ARG A 215 14.92 3.78 4.88
CA ARG A 215 15.85 4.15 3.81
C ARG A 215 17.30 4.10 4.30
N VAL A 216 17.57 4.63 5.49
CA VAL A 216 18.91 4.61 6.11
C VAL A 216 19.32 3.17 6.45
N ALA A 217 18.44 2.40 7.09
CA ALA A 217 18.67 1.00 7.42
C ALA A 217 19.01 0.17 6.16
N LEU A 218 18.24 0.35 5.08
CA LEU A 218 18.48 -0.32 3.80
C LEU A 218 19.89 -0.03 3.25
N ASN A 219 20.32 1.23 3.30
CA ASN A 219 21.65 1.61 2.84
C ASN A 219 22.75 0.99 3.71
N ILE A 220 22.59 0.99 5.03
CA ILE A 220 23.57 0.39 5.96
C ILE A 220 23.68 -1.12 5.69
N ILE A 221 22.56 -1.82 5.58
CA ILE A 221 22.54 -3.27 5.32
C ILE A 221 23.21 -3.58 3.97
N SER A 222 22.89 -2.80 2.93
CA SER A 222 23.47 -3.00 1.61
C SER A 222 24.98 -2.70 1.54
N GLN A 223 25.49 -1.77 2.35
CA GLN A 223 26.91 -1.38 2.33
C GLN A 223 27.80 -2.33 3.12
N VAL A 224 27.34 -2.77 4.30
CA VAL A 224 28.10 -3.67 5.17
C VAL A 224 28.09 -5.11 4.63
N GLY A 225 27.08 -5.44 3.83
CA GLY A 225 26.90 -6.75 3.23
C GLY A 225 26.08 -7.68 4.13
N SER A 226 25.13 -8.40 3.53
CA SER A 226 24.20 -9.33 4.17
C SER A 226 24.87 -10.49 4.93
N LYS A 227 26.18 -10.70 4.72
CA LYS A 227 26.97 -11.79 5.32
C LYS A 227 27.74 -11.40 6.57
N ASP A 228 27.75 -10.13 6.97
CA ASP A 228 28.39 -9.71 8.21
C ASP A 228 27.58 -10.21 9.42
N SER A 229 28.12 -11.21 10.12
CA SER A 229 27.47 -11.84 11.28
C SER A 229 27.32 -10.90 12.47
N SER A 230 28.06 -9.79 12.50
CA SER A 230 27.97 -8.73 13.52
C SER A 230 26.73 -7.86 13.38
N LEU A 231 26.08 -7.83 12.21
CA LEU A 231 24.85 -7.07 12.05
C LEU A 231 23.65 -7.80 12.65
N LYS A 232 22.93 -7.08 13.50
CA LYS A 232 21.62 -7.46 14.03
C LYS A 232 20.59 -6.45 13.53
N VAL A 233 19.60 -6.95 12.80
CA VAL A 233 18.46 -6.16 12.33
C VAL A 233 17.23 -6.59 13.13
N THR A 234 16.53 -5.62 13.70
CA THR A 234 15.26 -5.82 14.41
C THR A 234 14.22 -4.84 13.87
N PHE A 235 12.94 -5.10 14.14
CA PHE A 235 11.83 -4.27 13.68
C PHE A 235 11.07 -3.73 14.88
N GLU A 236 10.90 -2.41 14.93
CA GLU A 236 10.23 -1.69 16.03
C GLU A 236 9.11 -0.79 15.47
N PHE A 237 8.02 -0.63 16.21
CA PHE A 237 6.85 0.17 15.80
C PHE A 237 6.84 1.53 16.50
N SER A 238 7.95 2.26 16.40
CA SER A 238 8.19 3.46 17.22
C SER A 238 7.39 4.70 16.76
N TYR A 239 6.95 4.74 15.51
CA TYR A 239 6.27 5.91 14.92
C TYR A 239 4.84 5.62 14.45
N HIS A 240 4.51 4.37 14.15
CA HIS A 240 3.20 3.96 13.67
C HIS A 240 2.90 2.52 14.12
N PRO A 241 1.66 2.22 14.55
CA PRO A 241 1.31 0.91 15.08
C PRO A 241 1.49 -0.23 14.08
N CYS A 242 1.25 0.04 12.79
CA CYS A 242 1.28 -1.00 11.74
C CYS A 242 2.53 -0.99 10.86
N TYR A 243 3.39 0.03 10.92
CA TYR A 243 4.51 0.19 9.97
C TYR A 243 5.82 0.22 10.74
N ALA A 244 6.59 -0.86 10.59
CA ALA A 244 7.82 -1.07 11.32
C ALA A 244 8.97 -0.20 10.80
N VAL A 245 9.90 0.09 11.71
CA VAL A 245 11.21 0.64 11.44
C VAL A 245 12.27 -0.44 11.67
N ALA A 246 13.12 -0.65 10.67
CA ALA A 246 14.29 -1.50 10.77
C ALA A 246 15.37 -0.79 11.59
N VAL A 247 15.76 -1.41 12.71
CA VAL A 247 16.84 -0.95 13.59
C VAL A 247 18.04 -1.85 13.35
N VAL A 248 19.14 -1.24 12.92
CA VAL A 248 20.39 -1.94 12.60
C VAL A 248 21.42 -1.64 13.69
N LYS A 249 21.89 -2.69 14.37
CA LYS A 249 22.93 -2.59 15.42
C LYS A 249 24.10 -3.49 15.06
N ARG A 250 25.32 -3.06 15.39
CA ARG A 250 26.49 -3.94 15.44
C ARG A 250 26.51 -4.64 16.80
N ALA A 251 26.63 -5.95 16.79
CA ALA A 251 26.79 -6.82 17.95
C ALA A 251 28.23 -6.75 18.49
#